data_AF-A0A9E3BK21-F1
#
_entry.id   AF-A0A9E3BK21-F1
#
_cell.length_a   1.000
_cell.length_b   1.000
_cell.length_c   1.000
_cell.angle_alpha   90.00
_cell.angle_beta   90.00
_cell.angle_gamma   90.00
#
_symmetry.space_group_name_H-M   'P 1'
#
loop_
_entity.id
_entity.type
_entity.pdbx_description
1 polymer ?
#
loop_
_entity_poly.entity_id
_entity_poly.type
_entity_poly.pdbx_seq_one_letter_code
_entity_poly.pdbx_strand_id
1 'polypeptide(L)'
;AGASIAVLNHISSTALVAEYVRAARSAGLTIPVIAAVAVFTDDVSAAVLQGLPGLELDPQLVHDVVNAADPIEAGIAAAVDEARALMSIEGVAGVNVSGLASGSGTRVGARIKAEVGARIRADHGL
;
A
#
# COMPACT_ATOMS: atom_id res chain seq x y z
N ALA A 1 24.66 -12.83 0.44
CA ALA A 1 23.30 -13.01 -0.13
C ALA A 1 23.21 -12.22 -1.44
N GLY A 2 22.34 -12.60 -2.39
CA GLY A 2 22.29 -12.06 -3.76
C GLY A 2 20.91 -11.52 -4.19
N ALA A 3 20.14 -10.95 -3.26
CA ALA A 3 18.87 -10.33 -3.59
C ALA A 3 19.08 -9.07 -4.43
N SER A 4 18.17 -8.81 -5.39
CA SER A 4 18.22 -7.64 -6.27
C SER A 4 17.16 -6.58 -5.94
N ILE A 5 16.20 -6.90 -5.06
CA ILE A 5 15.11 -6.00 -4.65
C ILE A 5 14.66 -6.37 -3.24
N ALA A 6 14.24 -5.38 -2.45
CA ALA A 6 13.62 -5.58 -1.15
C ALA A 6 12.15 -5.13 -1.22
N VAL A 7 11.22 -6.00 -0.83
CA VAL A 7 9.79 -5.64 -0.71
C VAL A 7 9.46 -5.60 0.77
N LEU A 8 9.00 -4.45 1.25
CA LEU A 8 8.61 -4.28 2.65
C LEU A 8 7.27 -4.95 2.90
N ASN A 9 7.08 -5.46 4.12
CA ASN A 9 5.75 -5.79 4.62
C ASN A 9 4.93 -4.50 4.79
N HIS A 10 3.62 -4.66 4.99
CA HIS A 10 2.78 -3.53 5.40
C HIS A 10 3.25 -2.98 6.75
N ILE A 11 3.27 -1.65 6.88
CA ILE A 11 3.68 -0.92 8.08
C ILE A 11 2.61 0.14 8.35
N SER A 12 2.33 0.41 9.62
CA SER A 12 1.24 1.29 10.07
C SER A 12 1.42 2.78 9.75
N SER A 13 2.61 3.22 9.32
CA SER A 13 2.83 4.61 8.89
C SER A 13 3.97 4.79 7.90
N THR A 14 3.81 5.78 7.03
CA THR A 14 4.82 6.24 6.07
C THR A 14 6.09 6.76 6.76
N ALA A 15 5.96 7.37 7.94
CA ALA A 15 7.09 7.85 8.73
C ALA A 15 8.03 6.71 9.18
N LEU A 16 7.47 5.59 9.64
CA LEU A 16 8.25 4.40 10.01
C LEU A 16 8.95 3.79 8.80
N VAL A 17 8.30 3.78 7.63
CA VAL A 17 8.94 3.36 6.37
C VAL A 17 10.14 4.27 6.05
N ALA A 18 9.97 5.59 6.14
CA ALA A 18 11.04 6.54 5.86
C ALA A 18 12.23 6.38 6.81
N GLU A 19 11.96 6.20 8.11
CA GLU A 19 12.99 5.90 9.11
C GLU A 19 13.73 4.60 8.81
N TYR A 20 12.99 3.53 8.52
CA TYR A 20 13.56 2.24 8.20
C TYR A 20 14.44 2.29 6.95
N VAL A 21 13.95 2.88 5.86
CA VAL A 21 14.68 2.99 4.59
C VAL A 21 15.96 3.82 4.78
N ARG A 22 15.87 4.94 5.49
CA ARG A 22 17.04 5.77 5.83
C ARG A 22 18.08 4.97 6.63
N ALA A 23 17.66 4.26 7.68
CA ALA A 23 18.55 3.45 8.50
C ALA A 23 19.21 2.32 7.70
N ALA A 24 18.43 1.62 6.87
CA ALA A 24 18.93 0.53 6.04
C ALA A 24 19.96 1.02 5.00
N ARG A 25 19.72 2.18 4.39
CA ARG A 25 20.67 2.81 3.45
C ARG A 25 21.96 3.24 4.16
N SER A 26 21.86 3.85 5.35
CA SER A 26 23.03 4.17 6.17
C SER A 26 23.83 2.93 6.59
N ALA A 27 23.19 1.77 6.69
CA ALA A 27 23.83 0.48 6.94
C ALA A 27 24.38 -0.21 5.67
N GLY A 28 24.25 0.41 4.49
CA GLY A 28 24.81 -0.07 3.22
C GLY A 28 23.82 -0.75 2.28
N LEU A 29 22.51 -0.66 2.51
CA LEU A 29 21.51 -1.16 1.55
C LEU A 29 21.56 -0.35 0.24
N THR A 30 21.89 -1.02 -0.86
CA THR A 30 21.99 -0.40 -2.20
C THR A 30 20.91 -0.86 -3.18
N ILE A 31 20.24 -1.98 -2.90
CA ILE A 31 19.17 -2.51 -3.75
C ILE A 31 17.89 -1.68 -3.64
N PRO A 32 17.06 -1.60 -4.69
CA PRO A 32 15.78 -0.89 -4.66
C PRO A 32 14.83 -1.45 -3.60
N VAL A 33 14.10 -0.55 -2.93
CA VAL A 33 13.06 -0.87 -1.96
C VAL A 33 11.69 -0.61 -2.55
N ILE A 34 10.77 -1.57 -2.39
CA ILE A 34 9.37 -1.47 -2.77
C ILE A 34 8.52 -1.46 -1.50
N ALA A 35 7.73 -0.41 -1.29
CA ALA A 35 6.84 -0.30 -0.13
C ALA A 35 5.47 -0.95 -0.41
N ALA A 36 4.82 -1.53 0.59
CA ALA A 36 3.50 -2.12 0.42
C ALA A 36 2.40 -1.07 0.61
N VAL A 37 1.42 -1.05 -0.30
CA VAL A 37 0.20 -0.22 -0.22
C VAL A 37 -0.98 -1.13 0.07
N ALA A 38 -1.78 -0.78 1.06
CA ALA A 38 -2.94 -1.56 1.47
C ALA A 38 -4.17 -1.17 0.64
N VAL A 39 -4.81 -2.15 -0.02
CA VAL A 39 -6.06 -1.93 -0.75
C VAL A 39 -7.18 -2.74 -0.14
N PHE A 40 -8.23 -2.04 0.29
CA PHE A 40 -9.49 -2.58 0.79
C PHE A 40 -10.64 -1.62 0.45
N THR A 41 -11.84 -2.17 0.26
CA THR A 41 -13.04 -1.41 -0.09
C THR A 41 -14.28 -1.87 0.66
N ASP A 42 -14.13 -2.82 1.59
CA ASP A 42 -15.21 -3.38 2.39
C ASP A 42 -14.65 -4.00 3.68
N ASP A 43 -15.53 -4.28 4.65
CA ASP A 43 -15.15 -4.86 5.94
C ASP A 43 -14.35 -6.17 5.80
N VAL A 44 -14.72 -7.00 4.83
CA VAL A 44 -14.07 -8.30 4.60
C VAL A 44 -12.62 -8.10 4.16
N SER A 45 -12.38 -7.22 3.21
CA SER A 45 -11.03 -6.92 2.72
C SER A 45 -10.18 -6.16 3.74
N ALA A 46 -10.77 -5.30 4.56
CA ALA A 46 -10.09 -4.65 5.68
C ALA A 46 -9.71 -5.68 6.76
N ALA A 47 -10.62 -6.58 7.14
CA ALA A 47 -10.38 -7.60 8.15
C ALA A 47 -9.25 -8.57 7.76
N VAL A 48 -9.14 -8.91 6.46
CA VAL A 48 -8.02 -9.75 5.96
C VAL A 48 -6.67 -9.09 6.20
N LEU A 49 -6.56 -7.77 6.01
CA LEU A 49 -5.34 -7.02 6.28
C LEU A 49 -5.08 -6.90 7.79
N GLN A 50 -6.10 -6.60 8.58
CA GLN A 50 -5.97 -6.53 10.05
C GLN A 50 -5.59 -7.88 10.70
N GLY A 51 -5.88 -9.00 10.03
CA GLY A 51 -5.45 -10.33 10.44
C GLY A 51 -3.96 -10.63 10.18
N LEU A 52 -3.24 -9.77 9.46
CA LEU A 52 -1.82 -9.95 9.19
C LEU A 52 -0.98 -9.59 10.43
N PRO A 53 -0.11 -10.50 10.93
CA PRO A 53 0.72 -10.22 12.08
C PRO A 53 1.60 -8.98 11.87
N GLY A 54 1.51 -8.03 12.81
CA GLY A 54 2.32 -6.81 12.80
C GLY A 54 1.80 -5.68 11.90
N LEU A 55 0.63 -5.85 11.27
CA LEU A 55 -0.04 -4.77 10.54
C LEU A 55 -1.14 -4.15 11.42
N GLU A 56 -1.02 -2.86 11.65
CA GLU A 56 -2.10 -2.03 12.18
C GLU A 56 -2.57 -1.08 11.08
N LEU A 57 -3.83 -1.22 10.66
CA LEU A 57 -4.48 -0.22 9.81
C LEU A 57 -5.01 0.90 10.70
N ASP A 58 -4.93 2.13 10.20
CA ASP A 58 -5.59 3.27 10.85
C ASP A 58 -7.11 3.01 10.96
N PRO A 59 -7.66 2.90 12.18
CA PRO A 59 -9.08 2.62 12.36
C PRO A 59 -9.99 3.70 11.75
N GLN A 60 -9.54 4.96 11.73
CA GLN A 60 -10.31 6.04 11.15
C GLN A 60 -10.36 5.92 9.63
N LEU A 61 -9.23 5.61 8.98
CA LEU A 61 -9.20 5.36 7.55
C LEU A 61 -10.09 4.18 7.15
N VAL A 62 -10.06 3.10 7.93
CA VAL A 62 -10.94 1.94 7.70
C VAL A 62 -12.41 2.37 7.81
N HIS A 63 -12.76 3.11 8.85
CA HIS A 63 -14.11 3.62 9.03
C HIS A 63 -14.56 4.49 7.86
N ASP A 64 -13.72 5.45 7.44
CA ASP A 64 -14.03 6.41 6.38
C ASP A 64 -14.24 5.72 5.02
N VAL A 65 -13.39 4.74 4.68
CA VAL A 65 -13.51 3.98 3.43
C VAL A 65 -14.75 3.10 3.43
N VAL A 66 -14.96 2.29 4.47
CA VAL A 66 -16.05 1.31 4.51
C VAL A 66 -17.42 1.99 4.53
N ASN A 67 -17.53 3.15 5.18
CA ASN A 67 -18.80 3.88 5.32
C ASN A 67 -18.98 4.99 4.27
N ALA A 68 -18.08 5.10 3.29
CA ALA A 68 -18.22 6.04 2.19
C ALA A 68 -19.47 5.72 1.34
N ALA A 69 -19.99 6.73 0.65
CA ALA A 69 -21.07 6.54 -0.33
C ALA A 69 -20.65 5.62 -1.50
N ASP A 70 -19.36 5.65 -1.85
CA ASP A 70 -18.70 4.71 -2.77
C ASP A 70 -17.41 4.18 -2.11
N PRO A 71 -17.48 3.05 -1.39
CA PRO A 71 -16.31 2.46 -0.73
C PRO A 71 -15.22 1.99 -1.69
N ILE A 72 -15.58 1.68 -2.94
CA ILE A 72 -14.60 1.27 -3.96
C ILE A 72 -13.75 2.46 -4.35
N GLU A 73 -14.39 3.58 -4.71
CA GLU A 73 -13.67 4.80 -5.05
C GLU A 73 -12.88 5.34 -3.86
N ALA A 74 -13.46 5.34 -2.66
CA ALA A 74 -12.78 5.77 -1.43
C ALA A 74 -11.52 4.93 -1.14
N GLY A 75 -11.61 3.60 -1.25
CA GLY A 75 -10.47 2.71 -1.05
C GLY A 75 -9.39 2.86 -2.12
N ILE A 76 -9.77 3.09 -3.38
CA ILE A 76 -8.82 3.39 -4.46
C ILE A 76 -8.09 4.71 -4.19
N ALA A 77 -8.84 5.77 -3.85
CA ALA A 77 -8.27 7.08 -3.54
C ALA A 77 -7.28 7.01 -2.37
N ALA A 78 -7.67 6.36 -1.27
CA ALA A 78 -6.81 6.14 -0.11
C ALA A 78 -5.50 5.41 -0.47
N ALA A 79 -5.58 4.35 -1.27
CA ALA A 79 -4.41 3.61 -1.72
C ALA A 79 -3.49 4.43 -2.64
N VAL A 80 -4.05 5.28 -3.50
CA VAL A 80 -3.27 6.19 -4.37
C VAL A 80 -2.56 7.25 -3.54
N ASP A 81 -3.24 7.83 -2.55
CA ASP A 81 -2.64 8.82 -1.64
C ASP A 81 -1.52 8.21 -0.79
N GLU A 82 -1.73 7.00 -0.25
CA GLU A 82 -0.68 6.25 0.44
C GLU A 82 0.51 5.97 -0.48
N ALA A 83 0.26 5.52 -1.71
CA ALA A 83 1.31 5.26 -2.69
C ALA A 83 2.13 6.52 -3.01
N ARG A 84 1.46 7.67 -3.18
CA ARG A 84 2.12 8.96 -3.42
C ARG A 84 3.04 9.34 -2.26
N ALA A 85 2.55 9.19 -1.03
CA ALA A 85 3.33 9.46 0.17
C ALA A 85 4.55 8.53 0.26
N LEU A 86 4.38 7.23 0.04
CA LEU A 86 5.48 6.25 0.05
C LEU A 86 6.52 6.50 -1.04
N MET A 87 6.08 6.79 -2.27
CA MET A 87 6.99 7.07 -3.39
C MET A 87 7.76 8.38 -3.25
N SER A 88 7.34 9.29 -2.37
CA SER A 88 8.10 10.50 -2.03
C SER A 88 9.31 10.25 -1.12
N ILE A 89 9.41 9.05 -0.53
CA ILE A 89 10.50 8.67 0.38
C ILE A 89 11.76 8.37 -0.43
N GLU A 90 12.85 9.06 -0.11
CA GLU A 90 14.16 8.78 -0.74
C GLU A 90 14.57 7.31 -0.50
N GLY A 91 14.82 6.59 -1.59
CA GLY A 91 15.22 5.18 -1.57
C GLY A 91 14.07 4.19 -1.79
N VAL A 92 12.82 4.64 -1.78
CA VAL A 92 11.69 3.85 -2.27
C VAL A 92 11.61 3.98 -3.79
N ALA A 93 11.76 2.86 -4.49
CA ALA A 93 11.77 2.78 -5.95
C ALA A 93 10.38 2.51 -6.55
N GLY A 94 9.41 2.13 -5.74
CA GLY A 94 8.05 1.85 -6.16
C GLY A 94 7.20 1.25 -5.05
N VAL A 95 6.00 0.81 -5.42
CA VAL A 95 5.03 0.22 -4.49
C VAL A 95 4.50 -1.13 -4.95
N ASN A 96 4.17 -1.98 -3.98
CA ASN A 96 3.47 -3.24 -4.14
C ASN A 96 2.00 -3.06 -3.74
N VAL A 97 1.11 -3.03 -4.73
CA VAL A 97 -0.34 -2.89 -4.53
C VAL A 97 -0.90 -4.22 -4.00
N SER A 98 -1.17 -4.28 -2.70
CA SER A 98 -1.43 -5.52 -1.96
C SER A 98 -2.75 -5.46 -1.18
N GLY A 99 -3.21 -6.62 -0.71
CA GLY A 99 -4.49 -6.78 -0.02
C GLY A 99 -5.55 -7.49 -0.88
N LEU A 100 -6.63 -7.91 -0.22
CA LEU A 100 -7.75 -8.57 -0.88
C LEU A 100 -8.48 -7.62 -1.84
N ALA A 101 -8.46 -6.31 -1.55
CA ALA A 101 -9.17 -5.23 -2.23
C ALA A 101 -10.71 -5.32 -2.16
N SER A 102 -11.33 -6.49 -2.29
CA SER A 102 -12.77 -6.66 -2.03
C SER A 102 -13.15 -8.09 -1.65
N GLY A 103 -14.08 -8.24 -0.71
CA GLY A 103 -14.77 -9.49 -0.38
C GLY A 103 -15.61 -10.07 -1.51
N SER A 104 -15.88 -9.33 -2.59
CA SER A 104 -16.65 -9.78 -3.76
C SER A 104 -15.88 -10.74 -4.68
N GLY A 105 -14.65 -11.11 -4.32
CA GLY A 105 -13.86 -12.14 -4.99
C GLY A 105 -12.64 -11.63 -5.76
N THR A 106 -11.73 -12.55 -6.06
CA THR A 106 -10.38 -12.24 -6.56
C THR A 106 -10.37 -11.44 -7.87
N ARG A 107 -11.32 -11.68 -8.78
CA ARG A 107 -11.42 -10.94 -10.04
C ARG A 107 -11.81 -9.47 -9.82
N VAL A 108 -12.73 -9.19 -8.89
CA VAL A 108 -13.13 -7.83 -8.52
C VAL A 108 -11.94 -7.12 -7.89
N GLY A 109 -11.32 -7.75 -6.89
CA GLY A 109 -10.14 -7.21 -6.22
C GLY A 109 -8.97 -6.96 -7.18
N ALA A 110 -8.76 -7.81 -8.17
CA ALA A 110 -7.73 -7.59 -9.20
C ALA A 110 -8.01 -6.36 -10.07
N ARG A 111 -9.28 -6.10 -10.44
CA ARG A 111 -9.64 -4.88 -11.19
C ARG A 111 -9.45 -3.62 -10.36
N ILE A 112 -9.83 -3.65 -9.09
CA ILE A 112 -9.62 -2.53 -8.16
C ILE A 112 -8.12 -2.22 -8.04
N LYS A 113 -7.28 -3.24 -7.82
CA LYS A 113 -5.82 -3.06 -7.76
C LYS A 113 -5.22 -2.59 -9.09
N ALA A 114 -5.77 -3.04 -10.22
CA ALA A 114 -5.34 -2.56 -11.54
C ALA A 114 -5.65 -1.08 -11.74
N GLU A 115 -6.82 -0.62 -11.27
CA GLU A 115 -7.21 0.79 -11.28
C GLU A 115 -6.30 1.64 -10.39
N VAL A 116 -6.01 1.20 -9.15
CA VAL A 116 -5.00 1.83 -8.28
C VAL A 116 -3.66 1.97 -9.02
N GLY A 117 -3.17 0.88 -9.62
CA GLY A 117 -1.93 0.89 -10.39
C GLY A 117 -1.96 1.82 -11.61
N ALA A 118 -3.12 1.97 -12.26
CA ALA A 118 -3.28 2.88 -13.40
C ALA A 118 -3.21 4.35 -12.97
N ARG A 119 -3.87 4.71 -11.87
CA ARG A 119 -3.83 6.07 -11.32
C ARG A 119 -2.45 6.46 -10.83
N ILE A 120 -1.76 5.56 -10.13
CA ILE A 120 -0.37 5.77 -9.71
C ILE A 120 0.52 6.03 -10.94
N ARG A 121 0.40 5.23 -12.01
CA ARG A 121 1.21 5.48 -13.22
C ARG A 121 0.90 6.85 -13.85
N ALA A 122 -0.37 7.21 -13.95
CA ALA A 122 -0.78 8.51 -14.50
C ALA A 122 -0.20 9.69 -13.69
N ASP A 123 -0.23 9.62 -12.36
CA ASP A 123 0.36 10.63 -11.47
C ASP A 123 1.87 10.82 -11.67
N HIS A 124 2.56 9.76 -12.08
CA HIS A 124 4.01 9.73 -12.26
C HIS A 124 4.45 9.84 -13.73
N GLY A 125 3.51 10.03 -14.67
CA GLY A 125 3.81 10.16 -16.10
C GLY A 125 4.37 8.89 -16.75
N LEU A 126 4.02 7.71 -16.21
CA LEU A 126 4.49 6.39 -16.64
C LEU A 126 3.51 5.67 -17.58
#